data_AF-A0A2N6E0G4-F1
#
_entry.id   AF-A0A2N6E0G4-F1
#
_cell.length_a   1.000
_cell.length_b   1.000
_cell.length_c   1.000
_cell.angle_alpha   90.00
_cell.angle_beta   90.00
_cell.angle_gamma   90.00
#
_symmetry.space_group_name_H-M   'P 1'
#
loop_
_entity.id
_entity.type
_entity.pdbx_description
1 polymer ?
#
loop_
_entity_poly.entity_id
_entity_poly.type
_entity_poly.pdbx_seq_one_letter_code
_entity_poly.pdbx_strand_id
1 'polypeptide(L)'
;MAAELKDVTERIDSLEQTIGRLEARITALEEGHIASPSVQDEALADHSKQPKQSLPERLLSLAGKTDALPRLATTCFILVVALALRTATDNEMLNQQLGTMIGMVYAAGLIMNGWYLYGRQGSQSPVFITWGTILFCMVVVETQAHFKALPPIPAYFILMAMGACLAIVSHLYKKGLPVIIGTIGMCLAGMAIDYPNPIFTYLAPLILFANGLAFFASHIRSCSWLRWFVLGVTILVAQVWSMKLGIYLIDDQVPPSLLAENFFFPVIGLFTFGFVLSSYYGVRRSGTDKLTRFDNAVPTVAAIWAYMSCHYVLSRGGESFFLLGLFGLLAAGLHYLLVFALYRRGIEGTPGAMTLTLAGTAWAALCMPQLLGGMVGGAMLLSLLAFGLILVSEHLENRGVRWSGYLLQVYSAVGLLSALYNEPQGKQLLLTVISTGVVALVGLYLFIWCRKRPVREGPRQFAGIDRKDRLAVLILFSGLLAGFFQARALLHWGLHQLPGNQLDAFICLQSVLINSAIAVFIVLAWRGKNREMRNIAVLVTLIAAAKVFMIDMLSAKGMPLVVSVLSFGLVASVESFVLTRWQKLEESDSSAGEEPVKVPCFSRRLCFRTWSFSMKNAPSCLTWGSLSRISFIRYFEVN
;
A
#
# COMPACT_ATOMS: atom_id res chain seq x y z
N MET A 1 -58.45 -10.26 -10.57
CA MET A 1 -59.34 -9.09 -10.73
C MET A 1 -59.21 -8.05 -9.62
N ALA A 2 -59.63 -8.27 -8.37
CA ALA A 2 -59.56 -7.22 -7.33
C ALA A 2 -58.13 -6.74 -6.99
N ALA A 3 -57.13 -7.65 -7.05
CA ALA A 3 -55.72 -7.30 -6.81
C ALA A 3 -55.08 -6.54 -7.99
N GLU A 4 -55.46 -6.87 -9.23
CA GLU A 4 -54.97 -6.17 -10.43
C GLU A 4 -55.58 -4.79 -10.57
N LEU A 5 -56.86 -4.61 -10.21
CA LEU A 5 -57.49 -3.30 -10.21
C LEU A 5 -56.78 -2.35 -9.23
N LYS A 6 -56.33 -2.89 -8.08
CA LYS A 6 -55.62 -2.14 -7.05
C LYS A 6 -54.22 -1.70 -7.49
N ASP A 7 -53.47 -2.59 -8.17
CA ASP A 7 -52.15 -2.27 -8.75
C ASP A 7 -52.27 -1.23 -9.87
N VAL A 8 -53.33 -1.29 -10.68
CA VAL A 8 -53.57 -0.31 -11.73
C VAL A 8 -53.94 1.06 -11.15
N THR A 9 -54.78 1.13 -10.11
CA THR A 9 -55.07 2.40 -9.43
C THR A 9 -53.85 3.00 -8.75
N GLU A 10 -53.02 2.20 -8.07
CA GLU A 10 -51.77 2.72 -7.47
C GLU A 10 -50.80 3.25 -8.52
N ARG A 11 -50.73 2.63 -9.71
CA ARG A 11 -49.91 3.12 -10.81
C ARG A 11 -50.43 4.42 -11.40
N ILE A 12 -51.75 4.56 -11.55
CA ILE A 12 -52.38 5.79 -12.05
C ILE A 12 -52.11 6.94 -11.07
N ASP A 13 -52.29 6.72 -9.77
CA ASP A 13 -52.01 7.73 -8.74
C ASP A 13 -50.52 8.15 -8.73
N SER A 14 -49.61 7.19 -8.95
CA SER A 14 -48.18 7.47 -9.04
C SER A 14 -47.79 8.27 -10.29
N LEU A 15 -48.47 8.02 -11.41
CA LEU A 15 -48.26 8.74 -12.66
C LEU A 15 -48.81 10.15 -12.57
N GLU A 16 -49.96 10.33 -11.94
CA GLU A 16 -50.59 11.64 -11.72
C GLU A 16 -49.73 12.53 -10.82
N GLN A 17 -49.15 11.97 -9.75
CA GLN A 17 -48.15 12.69 -8.92
C GLN A 17 -46.89 13.06 -9.71
N THR A 18 -46.44 12.20 -10.63
CA THR A 18 -45.23 12.45 -11.41
C THR A 18 -45.47 13.54 -12.47
N ILE A 19 -46.64 13.53 -13.10
CA ILE A 19 -47.05 14.55 -14.07
C ILE A 19 -47.21 15.89 -13.37
N GLY A 20 -47.90 15.96 -12.22
CA GLY A 20 -48.04 17.21 -11.47
C GLY A 20 -46.70 17.80 -11.02
N ARG A 21 -45.72 16.95 -10.67
CA ARG A 21 -44.37 17.40 -10.31
C ARG A 21 -43.55 17.89 -11.51
N LEU A 22 -43.80 17.34 -12.70
CA LEU A 22 -43.18 17.76 -13.95
C LEU A 22 -43.80 19.05 -14.47
N GLU A 23 -45.13 19.18 -14.43
CA GLU A 23 -45.83 20.43 -14.74
C GLU A 23 -45.34 21.55 -13.83
N ALA A 24 -45.29 21.34 -12.50
CA ALA A 24 -44.76 22.35 -11.57
C ALA A 24 -43.30 22.77 -11.86
N ARG A 25 -42.45 21.85 -12.36
CA ARG A 25 -41.07 22.19 -12.78
C ARG A 25 -41.03 22.92 -14.11
N ILE A 26 -41.93 22.62 -15.03
CA ILE A 26 -42.04 23.30 -16.31
C ILE A 26 -42.59 24.71 -16.10
N THR A 27 -43.64 24.89 -15.30
CA THR A 27 -44.18 26.21 -14.94
C THR A 27 -43.12 27.06 -14.22
N ALA A 28 -42.34 26.47 -13.30
CA ALA A 28 -41.24 27.18 -12.64
C ALA A 28 -40.07 27.55 -13.57
N LEU A 29 -39.86 26.79 -14.67
CA LEU A 29 -38.85 27.10 -15.70
C LEU A 29 -39.36 28.13 -16.72
N GLU A 30 -40.66 28.10 -17.04
CA GLU A 30 -41.32 29.04 -17.95
C GLU A 30 -41.51 30.42 -17.31
N GLU A 31 -41.73 30.51 -15.99
CA GLU A 31 -41.86 31.77 -15.25
C GLU A 31 -40.51 32.45 -14.90
N GLY A 32 -39.38 31.91 -15.39
CA GLY A 32 -38.08 32.59 -15.38
C GLY A 32 -37.50 32.93 -14.00
N HIS A 33 -38.01 32.31 -12.93
CA HIS A 33 -37.50 32.55 -11.57
C HIS A 33 -36.30 31.65 -11.27
N ILE A 34 -35.09 32.18 -11.51
CA ILE A 34 -33.86 31.66 -10.90
C ILE A 34 -33.88 32.02 -9.42
N ALA A 35 -34.57 31.20 -8.62
CA ALA A 35 -34.43 31.19 -7.17
C ALA A 35 -33.99 29.79 -6.75
N SER A 36 -32.73 29.68 -6.34
CA SER A 36 -32.19 28.49 -5.71
C SER A 36 -32.60 28.48 -4.24
N PRO A 37 -33.24 27.42 -3.72
CA PRO A 37 -33.15 27.09 -2.32
C PRO A 37 -32.17 25.93 -2.11
N SER A 38 -31.31 26.15 -1.13
CA SER A 38 -30.42 25.21 -0.48
C SER A 38 -31.10 23.87 -0.16
N VAL A 39 -30.54 22.78 -0.67
CA VAL A 39 -30.86 21.41 -0.24
C VAL A 39 -29.79 20.96 0.74
N GLN A 40 -30.15 20.96 2.02
CA GLN A 40 -29.52 20.12 3.04
C GLN A 40 -29.86 18.65 2.77
N ASP A 41 -28.89 17.81 3.15
CA ASP A 41 -28.86 16.35 3.14
C ASP A 41 -30.20 15.62 3.29
N GLU A 42 -30.56 14.82 2.28
CA GLU A 42 -31.17 13.46 2.40
C GLU A 42 -31.60 12.96 1.02
N ALA A 43 -30.68 12.37 0.25
CA ALA A 43 -31.02 11.49 -0.89
C ALA A 43 -29.79 10.72 -1.40
N LEU A 44 -29.16 9.96 -0.51
CA LEU A 44 -28.14 8.97 -0.87
C LEU A 44 -28.65 7.57 -0.55
N ALA A 45 -29.88 7.27 -0.98
CA ALA A 45 -30.50 5.96 -0.83
C ALA A 45 -31.67 5.72 -1.79
N ASP A 46 -31.62 6.13 -3.07
CA ASP A 46 -32.60 5.64 -4.05
C ASP A 46 -32.15 5.72 -5.53
N HIS A 47 -31.03 5.07 -5.85
CA HIS A 47 -30.58 4.90 -7.24
C HIS A 47 -30.55 3.43 -7.69
N SER A 48 -31.27 2.53 -7.02
CA SER A 48 -31.26 1.10 -7.33
C SER A 48 -32.49 0.56 -8.05
N LYS A 49 -33.29 1.39 -8.73
CA LYS A 49 -34.38 0.91 -9.60
C LYS A 49 -34.48 1.69 -10.92
N GLN A 50 -33.48 1.53 -11.79
CA GLN A 50 -33.71 1.68 -13.22
C GLN A 50 -34.21 0.35 -13.80
N PRO A 51 -35.24 0.35 -14.67
CA PRO A 51 -35.67 -0.87 -15.36
C PRO A 51 -34.52 -1.36 -16.25
N LYS A 52 -34.28 -2.68 -16.25
CA LYS A 52 -33.33 -3.37 -17.14
C LYS A 52 -33.75 -3.14 -18.60
N GLN A 53 -33.31 -2.04 -19.20
CA GLN A 53 -33.32 -1.87 -20.65
C GLN A 53 -32.32 -2.86 -21.25
N SER A 54 -32.77 -3.60 -22.26
CA SER A 54 -31.96 -4.59 -22.95
C SER A 54 -30.72 -3.92 -23.58
N LEU A 55 -29.57 -4.61 -23.51
CA LEU A 55 -28.27 -4.15 -24.03
C LEU A 55 -28.30 -3.52 -25.45
N PRO A 56 -29.14 -4.00 -26.40
CA PRO A 56 -29.22 -3.45 -27.75
C PRO A 56 -29.81 -2.03 -27.82
N GLU A 57 -30.84 -1.72 -27.04
CA GLU A 57 -31.50 -0.39 -27.03
C GLU A 57 -30.62 0.69 -26.39
N ARG A 58 -29.79 0.31 -25.39
CA ARG A 58 -28.77 1.21 -24.85
C ARG A 58 -27.67 1.53 -25.86
N LEU A 59 -27.24 0.57 -26.67
CA LEU A 59 -26.24 0.80 -27.73
C LEU A 59 -26.80 1.63 -28.89
N LEU A 60 -28.05 1.37 -29.30
CA LEU A 60 -28.73 2.13 -30.36
C LEU A 60 -29.06 3.57 -29.92
N SER A 61 -29.48 3.77 -28.67
CA SER A 61 -29.70 5.11 -28.12
C SER A 61 -28.41 5.88 -27.84
N LEU A 62 -27.29 5.20 -27.52
CA LEU A 62 -25.96 5.82 -27.47
C LEU A 62 -25.48 6.24 -28.86
N ALA A 63 -25.70 5.38 -29.87
CA ALA A 63 -25.33 5.64 -31.26
C ALA A 63 -26.14 6.78 -31.89
N GLY A 64 -27.40 6.97 -31.47
CA GLY A 64 -28.26 8.05 -31.93
C GLY A 64 -28.07 9.40 -31.21
N LYS A 65 -27.45 9.44 -30.02
CA LYS A 65 -27.30 10.66 -29.20
C LYS A 65 -25.88 11.25 -29.15
N THR A 66 -24.88 10.61 -29.76
CA THR A 66 -23.49 11.08 -29.73
C THR A 66 -22.87 11.05 -31.13
N ASP A 67 -21.88 11.91 -31.39
CA ASP A 67 -21.05 12.01 -32.61
C ASP A 67 -20.32 10.70 -33.03
N ALA A 68 -20.80 9.52 -32.63
CA ALA A 68 -20.16 8.22 -32.80
C ALA A 68 -20.14 7.77 -34.27
N LEU A 69 -21.23 7.96 -35.03
CA LEU A 69 -21.31 7.55 -36.44
C LEU A 69 -20.30 8.30 -37.34
N PRO A 70 -20.20 9.65 -37.29
CA PRO A 70 -19.17 10.38 -38.02
C PRO A 70 -17.75 10.00 -37.61
N ARG A 71 -17.51 9.77 -36.30
CA ARG A 71 -16.20 9.34 -35.82
C ARG A 71 -15.83 7.98 -36.38
N LEU A 72 -16.74 7.01 -36.37
CA LEU A 72 -16.52 5.68 -36.94
C LEU A 72 -16.20 5.76 -38.44
N ALA A 73 -16.96 6.54 -39.21
CA ALA A 73 -16.71 6.74 -40.63
C ALA A 73 -15.30 7.33 -40.89
N THR A 74 -14.90 8.34 -40.11
CA THR A 74 -13.54 8.91 -40.22
C THR A 74 -12.45 7.91 -39.86
N THR A 75 -12.65 7.05 -38.84
CA THR A 75 -11.68 6.00 -38.50
C THR A 75 -11.50 4.99 -39.62
N CYS A 76 -12.60 4.54 -40.23
CA CYS A 76 -12.54 3.61 -41.35
C CYS A 76 -11.80 4.23 -42.54
N PHE A 77 -12.09 5.48 -42.87
CA PHE A 77 -11.42 6.16 -43.98
C PHE A 77 -9.89 6.31 -43.75
N ILE A 78 -9.48 6.72 -42.54
CA ILE A 78 -8.06 6.81 -42.18
C ILE A 78 -7.37 5.45 -42.31
N LEU A 79 -8.01 4.39 -41.82
CA LEU A 79 -7.45 3.04 -41.87
C LEU A 79 -7.36 2.48 -43.29
N VAL A 80 -8.34 2.75 -44.16
CA VAL A 80 -8.31 2.32 -45.56
C VAL A 80 -7.15 2.97 -46.30
N VAL A 81 -6.90 4.26 -46.08
CA VAL A 81 -5.75 4.95 -46.68
C VAL A 81 -4.43 4.39 -46.15
N ALA A 82 -4.33 4.14 -44.85
CA ALA A 82 -3.14 3.52 -44.26
C ALA A 82 -2.89 2.10 -44.81
N LEU A 83 -3.95 1.31 -44.99
CA LEU A 83 -3.88 -0.02 -45.59
C LEU A 83 -3.45 0.04 -47.05
N ALA A 84 -3.99 0.96 -47.84
CA ALA A 84 -3.60 1.14 -49.24
C ALA A 84 -2.10 1.50 -49.38
N LEU A 85 -1.59 2.40 -48.52
CA LEU A 85 -0.17 2.75 -48.47
C LEU A 85 0.71 1.55 -48.08
N ARG A 86 0.26 0.76 -47.11
CA ARG A 86 0.93 -0.49 -46.71
C ARG A 86 0.99 -1.48 -47.86
N THR A 87 -0.15 -1.77 -48.50
CA THR A 87 -0.24 -2.69 -49.64
C THR A 87 0.61 -2.23 -50.84
N ALA A 88 0.68 -0.92 -51.10
CA ALA A 88 1.55 -0.39 -52.16
C ALA A 88 3.05 -0.60 -51.85
N THR A 89 3.43 -0.54 -50.56
CA THR A 89 4.81 -0.81 -50.12
C THR A 89 5.11 -2.31 -50.16
N ASP A 90 4.17 -3.16 -49.73
CA ASP A 90 4.31 -4.63 -49.70
C ASP A 90 4.41 -5.22 -51.12
N ASN A 91 3.75 -4.62 -52.11
CA ASN A 91 3.80 -5.05 -53.52
C ASN A 91 5.01 -4.48 -54.29
N GLU A 92 6.00 -3.90 -53.60
CA GLU A 92 7.19 -3.26 -54.19
C GLU A 92 6.90 -2.13 -55.20
N MET A 93 5.65 -1.63 -55.27
CA MET A 93 5.30 -0.49 -56.13
C MET A 93 5.99 0.80 -55.67
N LEU A 94 6.29 0.88 -54.37
CA LEU A 94 7.09 1.94 -53.76
C LEU A 94 8.30 1.30 -53.09
N ASN A 95 9.47 1.92 -53.27
CA ASN A 95 10.66 1.56 -52.49
C ASN A 95 10.33 1.66 -50.99
N GLN A 96 10.76 0.69 -50.18
CA GLN A 96 10.52 0.62 -48.74
C GLN A 96 10.91 1.92 -48.01
N GLN A 97 12.00 2.59 -48.42
CA GLN A 97 12.39 3.90 -47.87
C GLN A 97 11.39 5.02 -48.21
N LEU A 98 10.83 5.00 -49.43
CA LEU A 98 9.80 5.96 -49.85
C LEU A 98 8.47 5.65 -49.17
N GLY A 99 8.06 4.39 -49.07
CA GLY A 99 6.84 3.96 -48.38
C GLY A 99 6.83 4.37 -46.90
N THR A 100 7.95 4.19 -46.22
CA THR A 100 8.11 4.59 -44.80
C THR A 100 8.10 6.11 -44.62
N MET A 101 8.78 6.87 -45.48
CA MET A 101 8.69 8.34 -45.46
C MET A 101 7.26 8.83 -45.71
N ILE A 102 6.57 8.30 -46.72
CA ILE A 102 5.18 8.68 -47.03
C ILE A 102 4.26 8.32 -45.86
N GLY A 103 4.44 7.15 -45.24
CA GLY A 103 3.68 6.74 -44.06
C GLY A 103 3.89 7.66 -42.86
N MET A 104 5.14 8.04 -42.57
CA MET A 104 5.46 9.00 -41.49
C MET A 104 4.87 10.38 -41.77
N VAL A 105 4.97 10.88 -43.01
CA VAL A 105 4.39 12.17 -43.42
C VAL A 105 2.87 12.14 -43.30
N TYR A 106 2.22 11.05 -43.72
CA TYR A 106 0.78 10.88 -43.59
C TYR A 106 0.34 10.92 -42.12
N ALA A 107 1.00 10.14 -41.26
CA ALA A 107 0.68 10.09 -39.84
C ALA A 107 0.96 11.43 -39.12
N ALA A 108 2.07 12.11 -39.45
CA ALA A 108 2.35 13.46 -38.97
C ALA A 108 1.29 14.47 -39.44
N GLY A 109 0.82 14.34 -40.69
CA GLY A 109 -0.28 15.12 -41.25
C GLY A 109 -1.58 14.95 -40.46
N LEU A 110 -1.91 13.73 -40.02
CA LEU A 110 -3.06 13.48 -39.15
C LEU A 110 -2.90 14.15 -37.79
N ILE A 111 -1.71 14.10 -37.18
CA ILE A 111 -1.42 14.78 -35.90
C ILE A 111 -1.57 16.30 -36.04
N MET A 112 -1.02 16.90 -37.11
CA MET A 112 -1.13 18.33 -37.39
C MET A 112 -2.57 18.78 -37.64
N ASN A 113 -3.34 18.01 -38.41
CA ASN A 113 -4.78 18.27 -38.60
C ASN A 113 -5.55 18.15 -37.28
N GLY A 114 -5.22 17.15 -36.46
CA GLY A 114 -5.76 16.99 -35.12
C GLY A 114 -5.49 18.21 -34.24
N TRP A 115 -4.25 18.72 -34.22
CA TRP A 115 -3.89 19.96 -33.52
C TRP A 115 -4.78 21.11 -34.00
N TYR A 116 -4.83 21.37 -35.30
CA TYR A 116 -5.63 22.46 -35.87
C TYR A 116 -7.11 22.37 -35.46
N LEU A 117 -7.69 21.17 -35.51
CA LEU A 117 -9.07 20.92 -35.11
C LEU A 117 -9.31 21.10 -33.60
N TYR A 118 -8.33 20.81 -32.75
CA TYR A 118 -8.41 21.14 -31.32
C TYR A 118 -8.52 22.65 -31.09
N GLY A 119 -7.82 23.47 -31.89
CA GLY A 119 -7.96 24.92 -31.86
C GLY A 119 -9.35 25.43 -32.24
N ARG A 120 -10.05 24.69 -33.11
CA ARG A 120 -11.43 25.00 -33.53
C ARG A 120 -12.51 24.29 -32.71
N GLN A 121 -12.14 23.58 -31.65
CA GLN A 121 -13.05 22.76 -30.83
C GLN A 121 -13.86 21.72 -31.65
N GLY A 122 -13.30 21.24 -32.76
CA GLY A 122 -13.98 20.27 -33.63
C GLY A 122 -14.20 18.93 -32.94
N SER A 123 -15.39 18.33 -33.11
CA SER A 123 -15.78 17.06 -32.48
C SER A 123 -14.96 15.85 -32.95
N GLN A 124 -14.26 15.97 -34.09
CA GLN A 124 -13.41 14.94 -34.69
C GLN A 124 -11.93 15.03 -34.28
N SER A 125 -11.51 16.13 -33.62
CA SER A 125 -10.12 16.33 -33.15
C SER A 125 -9.50 15.14 -32.38
N PRO A 126 -10.20 14.44 -31.45
CA PRO A 126 -9.59 13.30 -30.76
C PRO A 126 -9.30 12.13 -31.68
N VAL A 127 -10.07 11.93 -32.75
CA VAL A 127 -9.92 10.81 -33.68
C VAL A 127 -8.62 10.96 -34.49
N PHE A 128 -8.42 12.14 -35.07
CA PHE A 128 -7.22 12.44 -35.87
C PHE A 128 -5.93 12.33 -35.04
N ILE A 129 -5.91 12.88 -33.81
CA ILE A 129 -4.74 12.74 -32.94
C ILE A 129 -4.53 11.27 -32.54
N THR A 130 -5.57 10.54 -32.20
CA THR A 130 -5.44 9.14 -31.74
C THR A 130 -4.84 8.26 -32.83
N TRP A 131 -5.46 8.24 -34.01
CA TRP A 131 -5.01 7.41 -35.12
C TRP A 131 -3.70 7.89 -35.72
N GLY A 132 -3.51 9.21 -35.84
CA GLY A 132 -2.23 9.78 -36.26
C GLY A 132 -1.08 9.32 -35.37
N THR A 133 -1.26 9.35 -34.04
CA THR A 133 -0.24 8.90 -33.07
C THR A 133 0.01 7.39 -33.15
N ILE A 134 -1.06 6.57 -33.21
CA ILE A 134 -0.95 5.11 -33.29
C ILE A 134 -0.22 4.69 -34.58
N LEU A 135 -0.64 5.24 -35.72
CA LEU A 135 -0.01 4.97 -37.02
C LEU A 135 1.44 5.44 -37.03
N PHE A 136 1.73 6.61 -36.48
CA PHE A 136 3.11 7.11 -36.39
C PHE A 136 4.00 6.17 -35.58
N CYS A 137 3.53 5.70 -34.42
CA CYS A 137 4.25 4.72 -33.60
C CYS A 137 4.47 3.40 -34.34
N MET A 138 3.43 2.87 -35.00
CA MET A 138 3.52 1.62 -35.77
C MET A 138 4.52 1.73 -36.90
N VAL A 139 4.46 2.81 -37.70
CA VAL A 139 5.39 3.03 -38.81
C VAL A 139 6.83 3.13 -38.31
N VAL A 140 7.08 3.85 -37.21
CA VAL A 140 8.44 3.96 -36.65
C VAL A 140 8.97 2.61 -36.19
N VAL A 141 8.15 1.82 -35.48
CA VAL A 141 8.52 0.47 -35.02
C VAL A 141 8.80 -0.45 -36.21
N GLU A 142 7.91 -0.48 -37.21
CA GLU A 142 8.04 -1.34 -38.39
C GLU A 142 9.27 -0.95 -39.24
N THR A 143 9.53 0.35 -39.40
CA THR A 143 10.68 0.86 -40.16
C THR A 143 12.01 0.46 -39.53
N GLN A 144 12.09 0.45 -38.20
CA GLN A 144 13.31 0.06 -37.50
C GLN A 144 13.42 -1.46 -37.38
N ALA A 145 12.38 -2.15 -36.89
CA ALA A 145 12.46 -3.56 -36.51
C ALA A 145 12.45 -4.50 -37.72
N HIS A 146 11.65 -4.19 -38.75
CA HIS A 146 11.53 -5.03 -39.94
C HIS A 146 12.40 -4.54 -41.09
N PHE A 147 12.30 -3.25 -41.45
CA PHE A 147 12.98 -2.74 -42.64
C PHE A 147 14.43 -2.30 -42.39
N LYS A 148 14.85 -2.13 -41.13
CA LYS A 148 16.18 -1.61 -40.74
C LYS A 148 16.58 -0.32 -41.48
N ALA A 149 15.59 0.42 -42.00
CA ALA A 149 15.81 1.61 -42.81
C ALA A 149 16.05 2.85 -41.92
N LEU A 150 15.59 2.80 -40.66
CA LEU A 150 15.79 3.85 -39.67
C LEU A 150 16.74 3.33 -38.56
N PRO A 151 17.88 3.99 -38.32
CA PRO A 151 18.76 3.64 -37.20
C PRO A 151 18.02 3.79 -35.85
N PRO A 152 18.42 3.06 -34.79
CA PRO A 152 17.72 3.08 -33.51
C PRO A 152 17.72 4.47 -32.86
N ILE A 153 18.85 5.17 -32.91
CA ILE A 153 19.03 6.51 -32.31
C ILE A 153 17.94 7.50 -32.76
N PRO A 154 17.77 7.80 -34.08
CA PRO A 154 16.73 8.70 -34.53
C PRO A 154 15.32 8.18 -34.26
N ALA A 155 15.08 6.86 -34.23
CA ALA A 155 13.77 6.32 -33.88
C ALA A 155 13.34 6.72 -32.45
N TYR A 156 14.24 6.60 -31.46
CA TYR A 156 13.98 7.06 -30.09
C TYR A 156 13.71 8.56 -30.02
N PHE A 157 14.50 9.39 -30.72
CA PHE A 157 14.29 10.84 -30.75
C PHE A 157 12.97 11.24 -31.41
N ILE A 158 12.58 10.57 -32.50
CA ILE A 158 11.31 10.80 -33.19
C ILE A 158 10.14 10.49 -32.26
N LEU A 159 10.19 9.38 -31.51
CA LEU A 159 9.16 9.05 -30.52
C LEU A 159 9.10 10.07 -29.37
N MET A 160 10.25 10.52 -28.86
CA MET A 160 10.29 11.58 -27.84
C MET A 160 9.73 12.91 -28.35
N ALA A 161 10.09 13.31 -29.57
CA ALA A 161 9.59 14.52 -30.20
C ALA A 161 8.07 14.48 -30.42
N MET A 162 7.55 13.33 -30.85
CA MET A 162 6.11 13.09 -30.96
C MET A 162 5.42 13.22 -29.60
N GLY A 163 5.94 12.57 -28.55
CA GLY A 163 5.42 12.67 -27.19
C GLY A 163 5.42 14.11 -26.66
N ALA A 164 6.51 14.86 -26.91
CA ALA A 164 6.65 16.26 -26.54
C ALA A 164 5.64 17.16 -27.27
N CYS A 165 5.45 16.96 -28.58
CA CYS A 165 4.49 17.70 -29.39
C CYS A 165 3.07 17.52 -28.85
N LEU A 166 2.67 16.29 -28.57
CA LEU A 166 1.37 15.99 -28.00
C LEU A 166 1.21 16.52 -26.56
N ALA A 167 2.31 16.61 -25.80
CA ALA A 167 2.35 17.30 -24.52
C ALA A 167 2.07 18.80 -24.61
N ILE A 168 2.67 19.46 -25.60
CA ILE A 168 2.42 20.87 -25.88
C ILE A 168 0.96 21.08 -26.30
N VAL A 169 0.44 20.28 -27.22
CA VAL A 169 -0.97 20.35 -27.65
C VAL A 169 -1.92 20.17 -26.46
N SER A 170 -1.66 19.19 -25.61
CA SER A 170 -2.45 18.94 -24.40
C SER A 170 -2.45 20.13 -23.44
N HIS A 171 -1.30 20.78 -23.28
CA HIS A 171 -1.16 21.97 -22.44
C HIS A 171 -1.94 23.17 -23.00
N LEU A 172 -1.73 23.46 -24.28
CA LEU A 172 -2.34 24.61 -24.96
C LEU A 172 -3.88 24.55 -24.93
N TYR A 173 -4.45 23.37 -25.18
CA TYR A 173 -5.90 23.20 -25.25
C TYR A 173 -6.54 22.68 -23.96
N LYS A 174 -5.76 22.43 -22.90
CA LYS A 174 -6.22 21.86 -21.61
C LYS A 174 -7.00 20.55 -21.78
N LYS A 175 -6.63 19.72 -22.76
CA LYS A 175 -7.24 18.40 -23.03
C LYS A 175 -6.21 17.31 -22.75
N GLY A 176 -6.55 16.32 -21.92
CA GLY A 176 -5.60 15.27 -21.51
C GLY A 176 -5.31 14.19 -22.56
N LEU A 177 -6.21 13.97 -23.52
CA LEU A 177 -6.14 12.85 -24.46
C LEU A 177 -4.85 12.81 -25.32
N PRO A 178 -4.36 13.93 -25.90
CA PRO A 178 -3.11 13.93 -26.68
C PRO A 178 -1.91 13.42 -25.88
N VAL A 179 -1.75 13.89 -24.64
CA VAL A 179 -0.68 13.46 -23.73
C VAL A 179 -0.75 11.99 -23.38
N ILE A 180 -1.95 11.48 -23.10
CA ILE A 180 -2.14 10.09 -22.72
C ILE A 180 -1.69 9.20 -23.87
N ILE A 181 -2.20 9.43 -25.07
CA ILE A 181 -1.91 8.60 -26.24
C ILE A 181 -0.45 8.77 -26.66
N GLY A 182 0.08 10.00 -26.63
CA GLY A 182 1.48 10.26 -26.93
C GLY A 182 2.44 9.55 -25.98
N THR A 183 2.17 9.61 -24.67
CA THR A 183 3.04 8.97 -23.66
C THR A 183 2.94 7.44 -23.72
N ILE A 184 1.72 6.89 -23.84
CA ILE A 184 1.52 5.44 -23.98
C ILE A 184 2.16 4.92 -25.27
N GLY A 185 1.88 5.57 -26.39
CA GLY A 185 2.44 5.22 -27.70
C GLY A 185 3.96 5.25 -27.69
N MET A 186 4.56 6.31 -27.15
CA MET A 186 6.00 6.43 -26.99
C MET A 186 6.60 5.30 -26.12
N CYS A 187 5.98 4.98 -24.98
CA CYS A 187 6.46 3.89 -24.10
C CYS A 187 6.38 2.52 -24.77
N LEU A 188 5.23 2.19 -25.39
CA LEU A 188 5.01 0.90 -26.03
C LEU A 188 5.88 0.75 -27.29
N ALA A 189 5.95 1.79 -28.12
CA ALA A 189 6.80 1.78 -29.31
C ALA A 189 8.29 1.67 -28.94
N GLY A 190 8.74 2.43 -27.92
CA GLY A 190 10.12 2.35 -27.44
C GLY A 190 10.51 0.95 -26.97
N MET A 191 9.62 0.23 -26.29
CA MET A 191 9.86 -1.17 -25.92
C MET A 191 9.84 -2.14 -27.11
N ALA A 192 9.06 -1.84 -28.15
CA ALA A 192 8.89 -2.71 -29.31
C ALA A 192 10.05 -2.61 -30.31
N ILE A 193 10.65 -1.42 -30.48
CA ILE A 193 11.75 -1.16 -31.44
C ILE A 193 12.87 -2.20 -31.29
N ASP A 194 13.39 -2.40 -30.08
CA ASP A 194 14.58 -3.24 -29.90
C ASP A 194 14.25 -4.60 -29.24
N TYR A 195 12.99 -5.09 -29.25
CA TYR A 195 12.70 -6.43 -28.76
C TYR A 195 13.21 -7.50 -29.74
N PRO A 196 13.95 -8.54 -29.31
CA PRO A 196 14.19 -8.99 -27.93
C PRO A 196 15.46 -8.44 -27.26
N ASN A 197 16.29 -7.63 -27.94
CA ASN A 197 17.58 -7.12 -27.46
C ASN A 197 17.58 -5.59 -27.24
N PRO A 198 16.91 -5.10 -26.18
CA PRO A 198 16.74 -3.67 -25.93
C PRO A 198 18.07 -2.93 -25.73
N ILE A 199 18.19 -1.75 -26.35
CA ILE A 199 19.33 -0.85 -26.17
C ILE A 199 19.02 0.11 -25.01
N PHE A 200 19.41 -0.29 -23.80
CA PHE A 200 19.01 0.40 -22.57
C PHE A 200 19.53 1.85 -22.48
N THR A 201 20.67 2.16 -23.10
CA THR A 201 21.23 3.52 -23.16
C THR A 201 20.26 4.55 -23.73
N TYR A 202 19.39 4.16 -24.68
CA TYR A 202 18.41 5.06 -25.29
C TYR A 202 17.00 4.86 -24.74
N LEU A 203 16.64 3.61 -24.41
CA LEU A 203 15.35 3.30 -23.82
C LEU A 203 15.18 3.96 -22.45
N ALA A 204 16.21 3.99 -21.60
CA ALA A 204 16.12 4.60 -20.29
C ALA A 204 15.84 6.12 -20.31
N PRO A 205 16.57 6.94 -21.10
CA PRO A 205 16.21 8.34 -21.30
C PRO A 205 14.79 8.54 -21.84
N LEU A 206 14.33 7.70 -22.78
CA LEU A 206 12.95 7.76 -23.29
C LEU A 206 11.92 7.52 -22.18
N ILE A 207 12.14 6.52 -21.33
CA ILE A 207 11.25 6.22 -20.19
C ILE A 207 11.33 7.32 -19.12
N LEU A 208 12.50 7.89 -18.87
CA LEU A 208 12.64 9.04 -17.98
C LEU A 208 11.87 10.25 -18.50
N PHE A 209 11.95 10.50 -19.81
CA PHE A 209 11.16 11.54 -20.49
C PHE A 209 9.66 11.26 -20.35
N ALA A 210 9.22 10.01 -20.52
CA ALA A 210 7.84 9.60 -20.30
C ALA A 210 7.35 9.90 -18.87
N ASN A 211 8.19 9.66 -17.86
CA ASN A 211 7.88 9.97 -16.46
C ASN A 211 7.72 11.49 -16.26
N GLY A 212 8.58 12.29 -16.88
CA GLY A 212 8.45 13.75 -16.89
C GLY A 212 7.13 14.22 -17.52
N LEU A 213 6.76 13.66 -18.68
CA LEU A 213 5.49 13.95 -19.35
C LEU A 213 4.30 13.52 -18.50
N ALA A 214 4.33 12.34 -17.86
CA ALA A 214 3.26 11.87 -16.99
C ALA A 214 3.11 12.74 -15.72
N PHE A 215 4.22 13.23 -15.17
CA PHE A 215 4.19 14.21 -14.08
C PHE A 215 3.53 15.52 -14.53
N PHE A 216 3.92 16.04 -15.69
CA PHE A 216 3.31 17.24 -16.26
C PHE A 216 1.81 17.04 -16.55
N ALA A 217 1.44 15.90 -17.15
CA ALA A 217 0.07 15.49 -17.43
C ALA A 217 -0.84 15.48 -16.20
N SER A 218 -0.28 15.11 -15.04
CA SER A 218 -1.03 15.04 -13.78
C SER A 218 -1.57 16.40 -13.31
N HIS A 219 -1.05 17.50 -13.87
CA HIS A 219 -1.56 18.85 -13.63
C HIS A 219 -2.90 19.10 -14.34
N ILE A 220 -3.24 18.30 -15.37
CA ILE A 220 -4.48 18.38 -16.12
C ILE A 220 -5.46 17.39 -15.49
N ARG A 221 -6.64 17.89 -15.07
CA ARG A 221 -7.55 17.36 -14.02
C ARG A 221 -8.17 15.96 -14.23
N SER A 222 -7.60 15.09 -15.06
CA SER A 222 -8.19 13.80 -15.44
C SER A 222 -7.17 12.69 -15.78
N CYS A 223 -5.87 12.88 -15.52
CA CYS A 223 -4.81 11.97 -16.02
C CYS A 223 -3.95 11.32 -14.91
N SER A 224 -4.43 11.23 -13.66
CA SER A 224 -3.61 10.71 -12.55
C SER A 224 -3.22 9.23 -12.72
N TRP A 225 -3.99 8.45 -13.46
CA TRP A 225 -3.69 7.04 -13.77
C TRP A 225 -2.48 6.89 -14.70
N LEU A 226 -2.20 7.87 -15.57
CA LEU A 226 -1.05 7.81 -16.49
C LEU A 226 0.28 7.68 -15.72
N ARG A 227 0.39 8.30 -14.55
CA ARG A 227 1.57 8.17 -13.68
C ARG A 227 1.78 6.73 -13.18
N TRP A 228 0.70 6.03 -12.85
CA TRP A 228 0.76 4.61 -12.47
C TRP A 228 1.17 3.72 -13.63
N PHE A 229 0.63 3.98 -14.83
CA PHE A 229 1.00 3.26 -16.04
C PHE A 229 2.50 3.40 -16.34
N VAL A 230 3.01 4.64 -16.38
CA VAL A 230 4.41 4.88 -16.70
C VAL A 230 5.34 4.36 -15.59
N LEU A 231 4.95 4.43 -14.31
CA LEU A 231 5.68 3.76 -13.23
C LEU A 231 5.76 2.24 -13.47
N GLY A 232 4.65 1.60 -13.83
CA GLY A 232 4.60 0.17 -14.13
C GLY A 232 5.52 -0.21 -15.29
N VAL A 233 5.49 0.56 -16.38
CA VAL A 233 6.42 0.36 -17.52
C VAL A 233 7.87 0.57 -17.09
N THR A 234 8.16 1.60 -16.28
CA THR A 234 9.51 1.89 -15.78
C THR A 234 10.07 0.73 -14.96
N ILE A 235 9.26 0.22 -14.03
CA ILE A 235 9.60 -0.95 -13.21
C ILE A 235 9.85 -2.15 -14.12
N LEU A 236 8.95 -2.43 -15.07
CA LEU A 236 9.10 -3.57 -15.99
C LEU A 236 10.39 -3.49 -16.81
N VAL A 237 10.65 -2.36 -17.46
CA VAL A 237 11.85 -2.17 -18.29
C VAL A 237 13.12 -2.34 -17.46
N ALA A 238 13.19 -1.73 -16.27
CA ALA A 238 14.38 -1.85 -15.46
C ALA A 238 14.55 -3.23 -14.80
N GLN A 239 13.46 -3.97 -14.54
CA GLN A 239 13.57 -5.38 -14.10
C GLN A 239 14.05 -6.29 -15.24
N VAL A 240 13.60 -6.06 -16.48
CA VAL A 240 14.15 -6.77 -17.65
C VAL A 240 15.64 -6.44 -17.81
N TRP A 241 16.03 -5.18 -17.59
CA TRP A 241 17.43 -4.76 -17.60
C TRP A 241 18.24 -5.48 -16.52
N SER A 242 17.78 -5.44 -15.25
CA SER A 242 18.49 -6.08 -14.13
C SER A 242 18.60 -7.59 -14.33
N MET A 243 17.54 -8.23 -14.84
CA MET A 243 17.52 -9.66 -15.12
C MET A 243 18.54 -10.04 -16.18
N LYS A 244 18.53 -9.36 -17.34
CA LYS A 244 19.50 -9.63 -18.40
C LYS A 244 20.93 -9.40 -17.95
N LEU A 245 21.18 -8.31 -17.24
CA LEU A 245 22.52 -8.00 -16.74
C LEU A 245 22.99 -9.05 -15.71
N GLY A 246 22.10 -9.47 -14.81
CA GLY A 246 22.39 -10.53 -13.85
C GLY A 246 22.66 -11.89 -14.50
N ILE A 247 22.07 -12.21 -15.66
CA ILE A 247 22.37 -13.46 -16.39
C ILE A 247 23.82 -13.48 -16.88
N TYR A 248 24.30 -12.38 -17.47
CA TYR A 248 25.69 -12.29 -17.95
C TYR A 248 26.70 -12.31 -16.79
N LEU A 249 26.37 -11.64 -15.67
CA LEU A 249 27.22 -11.61 -14.50
C LEU A 249 27.35 -12.96 -13.78
N ILE A 250 26.34 -13.84 -13.87
CA ILE A 250 26.41 -15.20 -13.28
C ILE A 250 27.48 -16.05 -13.95
N ASP A 251 27.65 -15.90 -15.26
CA ASP A 251 28.57 -16.72 -16.05
C ASP A 251 29.99 -16.12 -16.12
N ASP A 252 30.31 -15.12 -15.29
CA ASP A 252 31.54 -14.31 -15.34
C ASP A 252 31.84 -13.75 -16.75
N GLN A 253 30.79 -13.57 -17.56
CA GLN A 253 30.91 -13.04 -18.91
C GLN A 253 30.88 -11.52 -18.89
N VAL A 254 31.75 -10.89 -19.68
CA VAL A 254 31.72 -9.44 -19.88
C VAL A 254 30.40 -9.08 -20.57
N PRO A 255 29.51 -8.29 -19.92
CA PRO A 255 28.23 -7.95 -20.50
C PRO A 255 28.43 -7.13 -21.78
N PRO A 256 27.64 -7.38 -22.84
CA PRO A 256 27.67 -6.57 -24.05
C PRO A 256 27.52 -5.07 -23.75
N SER A 257 28.24 -4.21 -24.49
CA SER A 257 28.20 -2.74 -24.30
C SER A 257 26.79 -2.14 -24.38
N LEU A 258 25.87 -2.80 -25.09
CA LEU A 258 24.46 -2.42 -25.21
C LEU A 258 23.65 -2.58 -23.90
N LEU A 259 24.10 -3.44 -22.99
CA LEU A 259 23.53 -3.60 -21.65
C LEU A 259 23.98 -2.50 -20.68
N ALA A 260 24.99 -1.72 -21.05
CA ALA A 260 25.39 -0.48 -20.37
C ALA A 260 25.47 -0.62 -18.84
N GLU A 261 26.25 -1.58 -18.35
CA GLU A 261 26.43 -1.87 -16.92
C GLU A 261 26.73 -0.63 -16.07
N ASN A 262 27.70 0.18 -16.53
CA ASN A 262 28.10 1.43 -15.85
C ASN A 262 26.96 2.46 -15.74
N PHE A 263 25.95 2.39 -16.62
CA PHE A 263 24.80 3.30 -16.60
C PHE A 263 23.65 2.79 -15.72
N PHE A 264 23.62 1.50 -15.39
CA PHE A 264 22.50 0.90 -14.67
C PHE A 264 22.24 1.59 -13.31
N PHE A 265 23.25 1.62 -12.42
CA PHE A 265 23.07 2.20 -11.08
C PHE A 265 22.76 3.71 -11.10
N PRO A 266 23.47 4.55 -11.87
CA PRO A 266 23.12 5.98 -11.98
C PRO A 266 21.70 6.20 -12.49
N VAL A 267 21.23 5.41 -13.46
CA VAL A 267 19.90 5.55 -14.05
C VAL A 267 18.81 5.12 -13.07
N ILE A 268 18.97 4.00 -12.35
CA ILE A 268 18.04 3.60 -11.28
C ILE A 268 17.98 4.66 -10.19
N GLY A 269 19.13 5.22 -9.82
CA GLY A 269 19.21 6.35 -8.89
C GLY A 269 18.44 7.57 -9.39
N LEU A 270 18.57 7.92 -10.67
CA LEU A 270 17.87 9.04 -11.29
C LEU A 270 16.35 8.83 -11.35
N PHE A 271 15.88 7.62 -11.68
CA PHE A 271 14.45 7.29 -11.63
C PHE A 271 13.89 7.43 -10.22
N THR A 272 14.58 6.85 -9.23
CA THR A 272 14.17 6.92 -7.82
C THR A 272 14.12 8.37 -7.35
N PHE A 273 15.16 9.14 -7.65
CA PHE A 273 15.20 10.56 -7.31
C PHE A 273 14.07 11.35 -7.98
N GLY A 274 13.80 11.10 -9.27
CA GLY A 274 12.69 11.71 -10.00
C GLY A 274 11.32 11.39 -9.38
N PHE A 275 11.09 10.14 -8.95
CA PHE A 275 9.86 9.73 -8.27
C PHE A 275 9.69 10.37 -6.89
N VAL A 276 10.76 10.44 -6.11
CA VAL A 276 10.77 11.13 -4.80
C VAL A 276 10.50 12.62 -4.98
N LEU A 277 11.14 13.25 -5.96
CA LEU A 277 10.96 14.67 -6.25
C LEU A 277 9.53 14.97 -6.73
N SER A 278 9.00 14.14 -7.62
CA SER A 278 7.61 14.19 -8.10
C SER A 278 6.61 14.11 -6.95
N SER A 279 6.78 13.15 -6.03
CA SER A 279 5.93 13.03 -4.83
C SER A 279 6.11 14.23 -3.90
N TYR A 280 7.35 14.68 -3.64
CA TYR A 280 7.61 15.84 -2.79
C TYR A 280 6.92 17.11 -3.30
N TYR A 281 6.97 17.37 -4.61
CA TYR A 281 6.21 18.47 -5.22
C TYR A 281 4.69 18.27 -5.13
N GLY A 282 4.20 17.04 -5.32
CA GLY A 282 2.79 16.70 -5.14
C GLY A 282 2.29 16.98 -3.71
N VAL A 283 3.05 16.56 -2.71
CA VAL A 283 2.81 16.84 -1.28
C VAL A 283 2.86 18.34 -1.01
N ARG A 284 3.91 19.02 -1.51
CA ARG A 284 4.11 20.45 -1.27
C ARG A 284 2.94 21.28 -1.77
N ARG A 285 2.41 20.92 -2.95
CA ARG A 285 1.27 21.56 -3.60
C ARG A 285 -0.06 21.27 -2.91
N SER A 286 -0.28 20.03 -2.47
CA SER A 286 -1.56 19.62 -1.88
C SER A 286 -1.86 20.36 -0.57
N GLY A 287 -0.83 20.80 0.16
CA GLY A 287 -1.05 21.54 1.41
C GLY A 287 -1.85 20.69 2.40
N THR A 288 -3.03 21.17 2.80
CA THR A 288 -3.96 20.49 3.71
C THR A 288 -4.93 19.51 3.03
N ASP A 289 -4.98 19.48 1.70
CA ASP A 289 -5.87 18.62 0.94
C ASP A 289 -5.47 17.14 1.03
N LYS A 290 -6.39 16.25 0.65
CA LYS A 290 -6.11 14.81 0.57
C LYS A 290 -5.00 14.56 -0.45
N LEU A 291 -3.93 13.92 0.00
CA LEU A 291 -2.82 13.49 -0.86
C LEU A 291 -3.33 12.47 -1.88
N THR A 292 -2.81 12.54 -3.10
CA THR A 292 -3.14 11.53 -4.11
C THR A 292 -2.52 10.18 -3.71
N ARG A 293 -3.21 9.08 -4.03
CA ARG A 293 -2.72 7.72 -3.74
C ARG A 293 -1.34 7.46 -4.36
N PHE A 294 -1.08 8.05 -5.53
CA PHE A 294 0.21 7.98 -6.20
C PHE A 294 1.29 8.65 -5.35
N ASP A 295 1.10 9.92 -4.98
CA ASP A 295 2.11 10.68 -4.24
C ASP A 295 2.41 10.05 -2.86
N ASN A 296 1.43 9.36 -2.25
CA ASN A 296 1.60 8.64 -0.98
C ASN A 296 2.35 7.30 -1.10
N ALA A 297 2.17 6.55 -2.18
CA ALA A 297 2.75 5.20 -2.30
C ALA A 297 4.14 5.22 -2.96
N VAL A 298 4.33 6.12 -3.93
CA VAL A 298 5.45 6.07 -4.88
C VAL A 298 6.83 6.15 -4.24
N PRO A 299 7.11 7.02 -3.26
CA PRO A 299 8.44 7.06 -2.64
C PRO A 299 8.83 5.73 -2.00
N THR A 300 7.89 5.05 -1.36
CA THR A 300 8.15 3.76 -0.70
C THR A 300 8.29 2.64 -1.74
N VAL A 301 7.41 2.62 -2.74
CA VAL A 301 7.49 1.66 -3.86
C VAL A 301 8.80 1.80 -4.62
N ALA A 302 9.21 3.04 -4.95
CA ALA A 302 10.46 3.34 -5.63
C ALA A 302 11.67 2.93 -4.78
N ALA A 303 11.66 3.17 -3.47
CA ALA A 303 12.72 2.74 -2.56
C ALA A 303 12.91 1.22 -2.57
N ILE A 304 11.82 0.46 -2.36
CA ILE A 304 11.87 -1.01 -2.33
C ILE A 304 12.30 -1.56 -3.69
N TRP A 305 11.71 -1.06 -4.78
CA TRP A 305 12.03 -1.50 -6.13
C TRP A 305 13.49 -1.25 -6.48
N ALA A 306 13.99 -0.03 -6.26
CA ALA A 306 15.36 0.34 -6.59
C ALA A 306 16.36 -0.50 -5.78
N TYR A 307 16.10 -0.71 -4.49
CA TYR A 307 16.91 -1.63 -3.68
C TYR A 307 16.91 -3.05 -4.26
N MET A 308 15.73 -3.60 -4.58
CA MET A 308 15.61 -4.96 -5.10
C MET A 308 16.35 -5.14 -6.43
N SER A 309 16.23 -4.18 -7.36
CA SER A 309 16.93 -4.23 -8.65
C SER A 309 18.44 -4.11 -8.50
N CYS A 310 18.94 -3.18 -7.67
CA CYS A 310 20.37 -3.03 -7.40
C CYS A 310 20.95 -4.25 -6.65
N HIS A 311 20.24 -4.74 -5.64
CA HIS A 311 20.64 -5.92 -4.87
C HIS A 311 20.72 -7.16 -5.77
N TYR A 312 19.76 -7.34 -6.68
CA TYR A 312 19.79 -8.45 -7.64
C TYR A 312 21.07 -8.43 -8.48
N VAL A 313 21.39 -7.29 -9.11
CA VAL A 313 22.60 -7.14 -9.93
C VAL A 313 23.87 -7.39 -9.13
N LEU A 314 24.03 -6.74 -7.97
CA LEU A 314 25.22 -6.88 -7.14
C LEU A 314 25.40 -8.31 -6.61
N SER A 315 24.30 -8.98 -6.24
CA SER A 315 24.33 -10.36 -5.78
C SER A 315 24.78 -11.36 -6.84
N ARG A 316 24.64 -11.00 -8.13
CA ARG A 316 25.10 -11.82 -9.26
C ARG A 316 26.51 -11.47 -9.69
N GLY A 317 26.90 -10.20 -9.64
CA GLY A 317 28.26 -9.75 -10.01
C GLY A 317 29.33 -9.98 -8.95
N GLY A 318 28.98 -10.51 -7.77
CA GLY A 318 29.94 -10.74 -6.68
C GLY A 318 30.51 -9.46 -6.06
N GLU A 319 29.92 -8.30 -6.34
CA GLU A 319 30.40 -7.01 -5.83
C GLU A 319 30.04 -6.79 -4.35
N SER A 320 30.76 -5.89 -3.70
CA SER A 320 30.52 -5.52 -2.31
C SER A 320 29.19 -4.77 -2.14
N PHE A 321 28.31 -5.29 -1.27
CA PHE A 321 27.06 -4.62 -0.89
C PHE A 321 27.26 -3.33 -0.06
N PHE A 322 28.50 -3.02 0.35
CA PHE A 322 28.81 -1.85 1.16
C PHE A 322 28.36 -0.54 0.49
N LEU A 323 28.64 -0.36 -0.80
CA LEU A 323 28.27 0.85 -1.54
C LEU A 323 26.75 1.00 -1.64
N LEU A 324 26.02 -0.08 -1.90
CA LEU A 324 24.55 -0.09 -1.89
C LEU A 324 24.01 0.30 -0.51
N GLY A 325 24.63 -0.21 0.56
CA GLY A 325 24.35 0.17 1.93
C GLY A 325 24.52 1.67 2.16
N LEU A 326 25.68 2.21 1.78
CA LEU A 326 26.03 3.62 1.95
C LEU A 326 25.09 4.55 1.19
N PHE A 327 24.91 4.34 -0.12
CA PHE A 327 24.04 5.18 -0.94
C PHE A 327 22.57 5.07 -0.51
N GLY A 328 22.12 3.89 -0.08
CA GLY A 328 20.78 3.71 0.46
C GLY A 328 20.55 4.48 1.77
N LEU A 329 21.55 4.53 2.67
CA LEU A 329 21.44 5.36 3.88
C LEU A 329 21.50 6.86 3.58
N LEU A 330 22.28 7.29 2.59
CA LEU A 330 22.25 8.67 2.11
C LEU A 330 20.86 9.02 1.54
N ALA A 331 20.25 8.11 0.79
CA ALA A 331 18.88 8.26 0.31
C ALA A 331 17.86 8.30 1.46
N ALA A 332 18.02 7.47 2.50
CA ALA A 332 17.20 7.54 3.71
C ALA A 332 17.32 8.92 4.40
N GLY A 333 18.55 9.42 4.55
CA GLY A 333 18.85 10.75 5.08
C GLY A 333 18.17 11.86 4.28
N LEU A 334 18.22 11.79 2.94
CA LEU A 334 17.53 12.72 2.06
C LEU A 334 16.02 12.75 2.34
N HIS A 335 15.37 11.59 2.53
CA HIS A 335 13.94 11.55 2.86
C HIS A 335 13.64 12.23 4.20
N TYR A 336 14.45 12.00 5.24
CA TYR A 336 14.28 12.66 6.53
C TYR A 336 14.54 14.18 6.45
N LEU A 337 15.50 14.61 5.63
CA LEU A 337 15.73 16.03 5.34
C LEU A 337 14.54 16.67 4.62
N LEU A 338 13.91 15.97 3.68
CA LEU A 338 12.69 16.45 3.03
C LEU A 338 11.51 16.55 4.01
N VAL A 339 11.38 15.64 4.97
CA VAL A 339 10.40 15.74 6.06
C VAL A 339 10.67 16.99 6.91
N PHE A 340 11.94 17.24 7.26
CA PHE A 340 12.33 18.44 7.98
C PHE A 340 12.04 19.73 7.19
N ALA A 341 12.24 19.71 5.87
CA ALA A 341 11.87 20.81 4.98
C ALA A 341 10.35 21.06 4.95
N LEU A 342 9.53 19.99 5.00
CA LEU A 342 8.07 20.13 5.14
C LEU A 342 7.68 20.68 6.51
N TYR A 343 8.32 20.23 7.58
CA TYR A 343 8.07 20.72 8.94
C TYR A 343 8.31 22.23 9.08
N ARG A 344 9.38 22.75 8.47
CA ARG A 344 9.70 24.20 8.45
C ARG A 344 8.62 25.08 7.83
N ARG A 345 7.63 24.51 7.13
CA ARG A 345 6.48 25.26 6.60
C ARG A 345 5.46 25.65 7.66
N GLY A 346 5.52 25.07 8.86
CA GLY A 346 4.59 25.38 9.96
C GLY A 346 3.16 24.93 9.73
N ILE A 347 2.94 23.95 8.84
CA ILE A 347 1.61 23.38 8.59
C ILE A 347 1.36 22.30 9.65
N GLU A 348 0.26 22.42 10.40
CA GLU A 348 -0.14 21.47 11.44
C GLU A 348 -0.15 20.03 10.92
N GLY A 349 0.44 19.11 11.70
CA GLY A 349 0.55 17.70 11.37
C GLY A 349 1.44 17.36 10.17
N THR A 350 2.12 18.35 9.55
CA THR A 350 3.07 18.18 8.44
C THR A 350 2.61 17.15 7.38
N PRO A 351 1.65 17.52 6.50
CA PRO A 351 1.08 16.60 5.51
C PRO A 351 2.18 16.00 4.62
N GLY A 352 2.13 14.68 4.43
CA GLY A 352 3.13 13.92 3.66
C GLY A 352 4.41 13.57 4.41
N ALA A 353 4.59 14.00 5.68
CA ALA A 353 5.72 13.55 6.49
C ALA A 353 5.77 12.02 6.59
N MET A 354 4.63 11.38 6.85
CA MET A 354 4.54 9.91 6.88
C MET A 354 5.07 9.25 5.60
N THR A 355 4.62 9.73 4.43
CA THR A 355 5.00 9.18 3.14
C THR A 355 6.51 9.13 2.95
N LEU A 356 7.17 10.25 3.23
CA LEU A 356 8.61 10.39 3.09
C LEU A 356 9.36 9.66 4.21
N THR A 357 8.87 9.73 5.45
CA THR A 357 9.42 8.95 6.57
C THR A 357 9.37 7.46 6.27
N LEU A 358 8.25 6.94 5.75
CA LEU A 358 8.08 5.53 5.43
C LEU A 358 9.09 5.07 4.36
N ALA A 359 9.26 5.86 3.30
CA ALA A 359 10.28 5.60 2.28
C ALA A 359 11.71 5.66 2.84
N GLY A 360 12.01 6.64 3.70
CA GLY A 360 13.28 6.73 4.41
C GLY A 360 13.53 5.53 5.33
N THR A 361 12.50 5.06 6.04
CA THR A 361 12.59 3.85 6.87
C THR A 361 12.76 2.59 6.05
N ALA A 362 12.15 2.49 4.87
CA ALA A 362 12.33 1.35 3.97
C ALA A 362 13.78 1.27 3.46
N TRP A 363 14.35 2.40 3.03
CA TRP A 363 15.76 2.48 2.66
C TRP A 363 16.68 2.08 3.82
N ALA A 364 16.46 2.65 5.01
CA ALA A 364 17.25 2.31 6.18
C ALA A 364 17.14 0.81 6.52
N ALA A 365 15.92 0.27 6.58
CA ALA A 365 15.66 -1.13 6.89
C ALA A 365 16.42 -2.09 5.95
N LEU A 366 16.40 -1.82 4.65
CA LEU A 366 17.01 -2.68 3.64
C LEU A 366 18.54 -2.49 3.56
N CYS A 367 19.05 -1.27 3.73
CA CYS A 367 20.46 -0.95 3.51
C CYS A 367 21.35 -1.01 4.77
N MET A 368 20.79 -0.83 5.98
CA MET A 368 21.58 -0.88 7.23
C MET A 368 22.28 -2.22 7.44
N PRO A 369 21.61 -3.38 7.24
CA PRO A 369 22.26 -4.69 7.39
C PRO A 369 23.41 -4.88 6.39
N GLN A 370 23.26 -4.37 5.17
CA GLN A 370 24.26 -4.47 4.12
C GLN A 370 25.52 -3.66 4.45
N LEU A 371 25.34 -2.45 4.97
CA LEU A 371 26.46 -1.60 5.37
C LEU A 371 27.30 -2.23 6.49
N LEU A 372 26.65 -2.88 7.46
CA LEU A 372 27.31 -3.48 8.62
C LEU A 372 27.74 -4.93 8.40
N GLY A 373 27.46 -5.51 7.23
CA GLY A 373 27.76 -6.92 6.93
C GLY A 373 26.93 -7.93 7.72
N GLY A 374 25.80 -7.52 8.32
CA GLY A 374 24.96 -8.42 9.09
C GLY A 374 23.73 -7.78 9.74
N MET A 375 22.68 -8.59 9.88
CA MET A 375 21.38 -8.15 10.43
C MET A 375 21.45 -7.80 11.92
N VAL A 376 22.33 -8.43 12.70
CA VAL A 376 22.43 -8.21 14.16
C VAL A 376 22.88 -6.78 14.48
N GLY A 377 23.93 -6.28 13.82
CA GLY A 377 24.34 -4.89 13.94
C GLY A 377 23.30 -3.92 13.35
N GLY A 378 22.71 -4.30 12.21
CA GLY A 378 21.67 -3.51 11.55
C GLY A 378 20.45 -3.28 12.45
N ALA A 379 19.94 -4.33 13.08
CA ALA A 379 18.77 -4.28 13.94
C ALA A 379 18.95 -3.32 15.12
N MET A 380 20.15 -3.27 15.72
CA MET A 380 20.47 -2.32 16.79
C MET A 380 20.30 -0.87 16.32
N LEU A 381 20.93 -0.50 15.21
CA LEU A 381 20.86 0.87 14.70
C LEU A 381 19.48 1.22 14.15
N LEU A 382 18.75 0.26 13.57
CA LEU A 382 17.36 0.44 13.14
C LEU A 382 16.43 0.67 14.34
N SER A 383 16.66 0.01 15.47
CA SER A 383 15.90 0.25 16.70
C SER A 383 16.18 1.63 17.29
N LEU A 384 17.43 2.09 17.28
CA LEU A 384 17.77 3.46 17.66
C LEU A 384 17.16 4.50 16.71
N LEU A 385 17.09 4.20 15.42
CA LEU A 385 16.40 5.05 14.44
C LEU A 385 14.89 5.07 14.71
N ALA A 386 14.27 3.93 15.02
CA ALA A 386 12.86 3.85 15.42
C ALA A 386 12.59 4.71 16.66
N PHE A 387 13.52 4.69 17.63
CA PHE A 387 13.49 5.56 18.79
C PHE A 387 13.49 7.04 18.41
N GLY A 388 14.44 7.45 17.56
CA GLY A 388 14.51 8.83 17.06
C GLY A 388 13.23 9.27 16.33
N LEU A 389 12.65 8.40 15.49
CA LEU A 389 11.41 8.70 14.76
C LEU A 389 10.21 8.89 15.69
N ILE A 390 10.11 8.11 16.76
CA ILE A 390 9.02 8.26 17.73
C ILE A 390 9.17 9.57 18.52
N LEU A 391 10.39 9.96 18.89
CA LEU A 391 10.64 11.27 19.51
C LEU A 391 10.32 12.44 18.57
N VAL A 392 10.71 12.33 17.30
CA VAL A 392 10.40 13.33 16.27
C VAL A 392 8.89 13.38 15.99
N SER A 393 8.19 12.24 16.04
CA SER A 393 6.74 12.18 15.81
C SER A 393 5.93 13.04 16.78
N GLU A 394 6.42 13.20 18.01
CA GLU A 394 5.82 14.05 19.03
C GLU A 394 5.95 15.53 18.67
N HIS A 395 7.14 15.94 18.23
CA HIS A 395 7.41 17.32 17.79
C HIS A 395 6.66 17.67 16.49
N LEU A 396 6.47 16.70 15.60
CA LEU A 396 5.71 16.87 14.35
C LEU A 396 4.20 16.77 14.55
N GLU A 397 3.73 16.38 15.73
CA GLU A 397 2.34 16.02 16.03
C GLU A 397 1.72 15.06 14.97
N ASN A 398 2.54 14.15 14.40
CA ASN A 398 2.15 13.30 13.28
C ASN A 398 2.17 11.81 13.65
N ARG A 399 0.97 11.23 13.74
CA ARG A 399 0.76 9.79 14.03
C ARG A 399 1.36 8.85 12.98
N GLY A 400 1.40 9.26 11.72
CA GLY A 400 1.96 8.44 10.65
C GLY A 400 3.47 8.26 10.78
N VAL A 401 4.19 9.29 11.21
CA VAL A 401 5.64 9.20 11.51
C VAL A 401 5.89 8.24 12.66
N ARG A 402 5.04 8.28 13.70
CA ARG A 402 5.09 7.36 14.82
C ARG A 402 4.89 5.90 14.38
N TRP A 403 3.91 5.66 13.50
CA TRP A 403 3.65 4.34 12.94
C TRP A 403 4.83 3.79 12.12
N SER A 404 5.53 4.62 11.34
CA SER A 404 6.76 4.21 10.65
C SER A 404 7.84 3.77 11.65
N GLY A 405 7.94 4.45 12.81
CA GLY A 405 8.80 4.00 13.90
C GLY A 405 8.40 2.64 14.47
N TYR A 406 7.09 2.37 14.60
CA TYR A 406 6.60 1.07 15.08
C TYR A 406 6.97 -0.06 14.12
N LEU A 407 6.73 0.15 12.82
CA LEU A 407 7.12 -0.81 11.79
C LEU A 407 8.62 -1.07 11.79
N LEU A 408 9.44 -0.02 11.93
CA LEU A 408 10.88 -0.15 11.95
C LEU A 408 11.38 -0.97 13.15
N GLN A 409 10.76 -0.78 14.32
CA GLN A 409 11.06 -1.56 15.51
C GLN A 409 10.61 -3.03 15.37
N VAL A 410 9.45 -3.28 14.77
CA VAL A 410 9.01 -4.67 14.49
C VAL A 410 9.97 -5.33 13.49
N TYR A 411 10.37 -4.59 12.45
CA TYR A 411 11.32 -5.08 11.45
C TYR A 411 12.68 -5.43 12.07
N SER A 412 13.20 -4.62 12.99
CA SER A 412 14.47 -4.93 13.67
C SER A 412 14.36 -6.22 14.49
N ALA A 413 13.26 -6.45 15.21
CA ALA A 413 13.05 -7.68 15.96
C ALA A 413 12.83 -8.91 15.07
N VAL A 414 12.07 -8.79 13.98
CA VAL A 414 11.93 -9.87 12.97
C VAL A 414 13.26 -10.18 12.29
N GLY A 415 14.07 -9.15 12.04
CA GLY A 415 15.45 -9.29 11.57
C GLY A 415 16.33 -10.10 12.50
N LEU A 416 16.28 -9.82 13.81
CA LEU A 416 16.98 -10.60 14.82
C LEU A 416 16.49 -12.05 14.86
N LEU A 417 15.19 -12.27 14.78
CA LEU A 417 14.60 -13.60 14.67
C LEU A 417 15.18 -14.36 13.48
N SER A 418 15.17 -13.75 12.28
CA SER A 418 15.74 -14.38 11.08
C SER A 418 17.23 -14.68 11.20
N ALA A 419 18.00 -13.79 11.84
CA ALA A 419 19.44 -13.92 11.96
C ALA A 419 19.87 -14.95 13.02
N LEU A 420 19.12 -15.08 14.10
CA LEU A 420 19.46 -15.91 15.27
C LEU A 420 18.63 -17.19 15.35
N TYR A 421 17.80 -17.49 14.34
CA TYR A 421 16.96 -18.68 14.33
C TYR A 421 17.82 -19.96 14.44
N ASN A 422 18.76 -20.12 13.49
CA ASN A 422 19.66 -21.28 13.40
C ASN A 422 20.98 -21.11 14.16
N GLU A 423 21.38 -19.87 14.47
CA GLU A 423 22.64 -19.57 15.16
C GLU A 423 22.36 -18.84 16.48
N PRO A 424 22.15 -19.56 17.61
CA PRO A 424 21.66 -18.96 18.85
C PRO A 424 22.55 -17.86 19.44
N GLN A 425 23.87 -17.99 19.26
CA GLN A 425 24.87 -17.03 19.72
C GLN A 425 25.25 -15.98 18.66
N GLY A 426 24.79 -16.17 17.42
CA GLY A 426 25.27 -15.45 16.23
C GLY A 426 26.78 -15.65 15.98
N LYS A 427 27.31 -14.92 15.01
CA LYS A 427 28.75 -14.97 14.67
C LYS A 427 29.66 -14.41 15.76
N GLN A 428 29.18 -13.41 16.51
CA GLN A 428 29.93 -12.74 17.58
C GLN A 428 29.00 -12.55 18.78
N LEU A 429 29.24 -13.32 19.84
CA LEU A 429 28.38 -13.32 21.04
C LEU A 429 28.20 -11.92 21.64
N LEU A 430 29.29 -11.15 21.79
CA LEU A 430 29.24 -9.82 22.40
C LEU A 430 28.33 -8.88 21.61
N LEU A 431 28.48 -8.86 20.28
CA LEU A 431 27.64 -8.06 19.40
C LEU A 431 26.17 -8.52 19.47
N THR A 432 25.93 -9.83 19.47
CA THR A 432 24.57 -10.39 19.61
C THR A 432 23.91 -9.94 20.91
N VAL A 433 24.59 -10.08 22.05
CA VAL A 433 24.04 -9.72 23.37
C VAL A 433 23.80 -8.20 23.47
N ILE A 434 24.72 -7.38 22.98
CA ILE A 434 24.55 -5.91 22.98
C ILE A 434 23.40 -5.52 22.06
N SER A 435 23.38 -5.97 20.81
CA SER A 435 22.35 -5.62 19.85
C SER A 435 20.95 -6.03 20.31
N THR A 436 20.78 -7.29 20.72
CA THR A 436 19.48 -7.79 21.21
C THR A 436 19.04 -7.07 22.49
N GLY A 437 19.96 -6.77 23.40
CA GLY A 437 19.69 -5.99 24.61
C GLY A 437 19.26 -4.55 24.33
N VAL A 438 19.94 -3.87 23.41
CA VAL A 438 19.55 -2.52 22.98
C VAL A 438 18.16 -2.54 22.36
N VAL A 439 17.88 -3.46 21.44
CA VAL A 439 16.55 -3.58 20.81
C VAL A 439 15.46 -3.86 21.84
N ALA A 440 15.76 -4.71 22.84
CA ALA A 440 14.83 -5.04 23.93
C ALA A 440 14.53 -3.82 24.82
N LEU A 441 15.57 -3.15 25.30
CA LEU A 441 15.45 -1.98 26.19
C LEU A 441 14.76 -0.81 25.48
N VAL A 442 15.15 -0.54 24.22
CA VAL A 442 14.52 0.49 23.40
C VAL A 442 13.05 0.17 23.16
N GLY A 443 12.71 -1.08 22.82
CA GLY A 443 11.31 -1.48 22.62
C GLY A 443 10.45 -1.31 23.87
N LEU A 444 10.96 -1.71 25.04
CA LEU A 444 10.28 -1.52 26.33
C LEU A 444 10.12 -0.03 26.68
N TYR A 445 11.19 0.75 26.53
CA TYR A 445 11.16 2.19 26.80
C TYR A 445 10.17 2.90 25.89
N LEU A 446 10.17 2.58 24.60
CA LEU A 446 9.26 3.15 23.60
C LEU A 446 7.80 2.84 23.92
N PHE A 447 7.49 1.62 24.34
CA PHE A 447 6.13 1.27 24.77
C PHE A 447 5.66 2.16 25.94
N ILE A 448 6.50 2.30 26.98
CA ILE A 448 6.20 3.15 28.13
C ILE A 448 6.07 4.62 27.71
N TRP A 449 6.95 5.08 26.82
CA TRP A 449 6.94 6.44 26.30
C TRP A 449 5.65 6.77 25.54
N CYS A 450 5.24 5.92 24.59
CA CYS A 450 4.03 6.11 23.81
C CYS A 450 2.77 6.15 24.68
N ARG A 451 2.72 5.33 25.74
CA ARG A 451 1.60 5.31 26.70
C ARG A 451 1.55 6.56 27.59
N LYS A 452 2.69 7.15 27.93
CA LYS A 452 2.75 8.41 28.68
C LYS A 452 2.45 9.64 27.81
N ARG A 453 2.69 9.55 26.49
CA ARG A 453 2.59 10.68 25.55
C ARG A 453 1.77 10.31 24.30
N PRO A 454 0.44 10.25 24.39
CA PRO A 454 -0.42 10.02 23.23
C PRO A 454 -0.34 11.20 22.25
N VAL A 455 -0.18 10.94 20.94
CA VAL A 455 -0.21 12.02 19.93
C VAL A 455 -1.64 12.53 19.76
N ARG A 456 -1.80 13.84 19.61
CA ARG A 456 -3.05 14.50 19.18
C ARG A 456 -3.55 13.94 17.84
N GLU A 457 -4.83 14.15 17.55
CA GLU A 457 -5.44 13.66 16.31
C GLU A 457 -4.77 14.32 15.10
N GLY A 458 -3.93 13.56 14.39
CA GLY A 458 -3.26 14.02 13.18
C GLY A 458 -4.18 14.06 11.96
N PRO A 459 -3.67 14.43 10.78
CA PRO A 459 -4.46 14.60 9.57
C PRO A 459 -5.31 13.36 9.22
N ARG A 460 -6.54 13.60 8.75
CA ARG A 460 -7.64 12.63 8.55
C ARG A 460 -7.29 11.33 7.81
N GLN A 461 -6.20 11.29 7.04
CA GLN A 461 -5.80 10.13 6.23
C GLN A 461 -5.49 8.88 7.08
N PHE A 462 -5.00 9.05 8.32
CA PHE A 462 -4.61 7.95 9.21
C PHE A 462 -5.40 7.86 10.52
N ALA A 463 -6.39 8.73 10.70
CA ALA A 463 -7.39 8.56 11.76
C ALA A 463 -8.20 7.25 11.61
N GLY A 464 -8.04 6.50 10.51
CA GLY A 464 -8.63 5.17 10.34
C GLY A 464 -7.80 4.02 10.90
N ILE A 465 -6.47 4.07 10.81
CA ILE A 465 -5.61 2.88 11.01
C ILE A 465 -5.29 2.64 12.48
N ASP A 466 -4.97 3.68 13.25
CA ASP A 466 -4.74 3.55 14.69
C ASP A 466 -5.30 4.73 15.48
N ARG A 467 -6.61 4.66 15.78
CA ARG A 467 -7.32 5.71 16.52
C ARG A 467 -6.84 5.85 17.97
N LYS A 468 -6.47 4.73 18.61
CA LYS A 468 -6.21 4.65 20.06
C LYS A 468 -4.75 4.32 20.40
N ASP A 469 -3.83 4.46 19.46
CA ASP A 469 -2.42 4.07 19.60
C ASP A 469 -2.28 2.62 20.12
N ARG A 470 -3.15 1.72 19.62
CA ARG A 470 -3.18 0.31 20.02
C ARG A 470 -2.00 -0.45 19.44
N LEU A 471 -1.44 0.01 18.32
CA LEU A 471 -0.29 -0.62 17.67
C LEU A 471 1.01 -0.46 18.46
N ALA A 472 1.06 0.42 19.46
CA ALA A 472 2.18 0.50 20.40
C ALA A 472 2.48 -0.86 21.08
N VAL A 473 1.47 -1.72 21.23
CA VAL A 473 1.63 -3.10 21.72
C VAL A 473 2.62 -3.91 20.86
N LEU A 474 2.72 -3.67 19.56
CA LEU A 474 3.67 -4.35 18.69
C LEU A 474 5.13 -4.04 19.04
N ILE A 475 5.40 -2.82 19.52
CA ILE A 475 6.72 -2.42 20.01
C ILE A 475 7.09 -3.24 21.26
N LEU A 476 6.14 -3.43 22.16
CA LEU A 476 6.36 -4.25 23.35
C LEU A 476 6.67 -5.70 22.98
N PHE A 477 5.91 -6.29 22.06
CA PHE A 477 6.22 -7.63 21.52
C PHE A 477 7.60 -7.70 20.90
N SER A 478 7.98 -6.69 20.10
CA SER A 478 9.31 -6.64 19.48
C SER A 478 10.44 -6.58 20.52
N GLY A 479 10.24 -5.82 21.61
CA GLY A 479 11.20 -5.72 22.70
C GLY A 479 11.34 -7.02 23.50
N LEU A 480 10.21 -7.67 23.81
CA LEU A 480 10.18 -8.98 24.47
C LEU A 480 10.84 -10.06 23.60
N LEU A 481 10.58 -10.06 22.29
CA LEU A 481 11.19 -10.98 21.34
C LEU A 481 12.72 -10.79 21.31
N ALA A 482 13.20 -9.56 21.22
CA ALA A 482 14.63 -9.27 21.28
C ALA A 482 15.26 -9.69 22.62
N GLY A 483 14.57 -9.44 23.74
CA GLY A 483 15.02 -9.88 25.07
C GLY A 483 15.09 -11.40 25.19
N PHE A 484 14.15 -12.12 24.59
CA PHE A 484 14.21 -13.59 24.50
C PHE A 484 15.46 -14.04 23.74
N PHE A 485 15.79 -13.43 22.59
CA PHE A 485 17.00 -13.76 21.84
C PHE A 485 18.29 -13.45 22.61
N GLN A 486 18.32 -12.33 23.34
CA GLN A 486 19.44 -11.99 24.21
C GLN A 486 19.67 -13.08 25.26
N ALA A 487 18.61 -13.45 25.96
CA ALA A 487 18.68 -14.42 27.04
C ALA A 487 18.97 -15.83 26.50
N ARG A 488 18.43 -16.20 25.32
CA ARG A 488 18.77 -17.42 24.59
C ARG A 488 20.24 -17.49 24.21
N ALA A 489 20.85 -16.40 23.77
CA ALA A 489 22.26 -16.34 23.41
C ALA A 489 23.17 -16.57 24.65
N LEU A 490 22.85 -15.89 25.76
CA LEU A 490 23.56 -16.06 27.04
C LEU A 490 23.40 -17.49 27.59
N LEU A 491 22.21 -18.06 27.45
CA LEU A 491 21.90 -19.41 27.86
C LEU A 491 22.72 -20.45 27.09
N HIS A 492 22.79 -20.30 25.77
CA HIS A 492 23.60 -21.17 24.91
C HIS A 492 25.07 -21.10 25.30
N TRP A 493 25.60 -19.88 25.50
CA TRP A 493 26.97 -19.69 25.93
C TRP A 493 27.26 -20.33 27.30
N GLY A 494 26.36 -20.16 28.27
CA GLY A 494 26.52 -20.74 29.62
C GLY A 494 26.45 -22.27 29.63
N LEU A 495 25.53 -22.86 28.87
CA LEU A 495 25.40 -24.33 28.75
C LEU A 495 26.63 -24.97 28.12
N HIS A 496 27.28 -24.29 27.17
CA HIS A 496 28.48 -24.80 26.53
C HIS A 496 29.69 -24.88 27.50
N GLN A 497 29.62 -24.23 28.66
CA GLN A 497 30.64 -24.35 29.72
C GLN A 497 30.45 -25.60 30.60
N LEU A 498 29.31 -26.29 30.48
CA LEU A 498 28.98 -27.46 31.31
C LEU A 498 29.12 -28.76 30.52
N PRO A 499 29.66 -29.84 31.12
CA PRO A 499 29.72 -31.16 30.49
C PRO A 499 28.33 -31.82 30.46
N GLY A 500 27.96 -32.45 29.34
CA GLY A 500 26.73 -33.26 29.23
C GLY A 500 25.97 -33.12 27.89
N ASN A 501 24.78 -33.71 27.81
CA ASN A 501 23.88 -33.56 26.66
C ASN A 501 23.24 -32.15 26.68
N GLN A 502 23.86 -31.23 25.94
CA GLN A 502 23.53 -29.80 25.96
C GLN A 502 22.27 -29.45 25.15
N LEU A 503 21.86 -30.29 24.19
CA LEU A 503 20.80 -29.95 23.23
C LEU A 503 19.40 -30.04 23.87
N ASP A 504 19.10 -31.14 24.55
CA ASP A 504 17.81 -31.34 25.22
C ASP A 504 17.61 -30.32 26.37
N ALA A 505 18.69 -30.04 27.10
CA ALA A 505 18.72 -29.01 28.14
C ALA A 505 18.45 -27.62 27.55
N PHE A 506 19.06 -27.28 26.42
CA PHE A 506 18.86 -25.99 25.76
C PHE A 506 17.42 -25.79 25.28
N ILE A 507 16.80 -26.81 24.66
CA ILE A 507 15.41 -26.74 24.19
C ILE A 507 14.46 -26.46 25.37
N CYS A 508 14.56 -27.25 26.44
CA CYS A 508 13.68 -27.13 27.59
C CYS A 508 13.90 -25.82 28.35
N LEU A 509 15.15 -25.38 28.49
CA LEU A 509 15.49 -24.17 29.24
C LEU A 509 15.05 -22.89 28.53
N GLN A 510 14.90 -22.90 27.20
CA GLN A 510 14.21 -21.82 26.47
C GLN A 510 12.74 -21.71 26.87
N SER A 511 12.06 -22.82 27.14
CA SER A 511 10.65 -22.80 27.55
C SER A 511 10.51 -22.30 28.98
N VAL A 512 11.42 -22.69 29.88
CA VAL A 512 11.53 -22.13 31.24
C VAL A 512 11.74 -20.61 31.19
N LEU A 513 12.58 -20.13 30.26
CA LEU A 513 12.82 -18.71 30.06
C LEU A 513 11.55 -17.96 29.64
N ILE A 514 10.80 -18.48 28.67
CA ILE A 514 9.52 -17.89 28.24
C ILE A 514 8.54 -17.87 29.42
N ASN A 515 8.41 -18.99 30.13
CA ASN A 515 7.51 -19.14 31.28
C ASN A 515 7.84 -18.14 32.41
N SER A 516 9.11 -18.05 32.81
CA SER A 516 9.54 -17.06 33.81
C SER A 516 9.26 -15.62 33.39
N ALA A 517 9.48 -15.28 32.12
CA ALA A 517 9.17 -13.96 31.59
C ALA A 517 7.66 -13.65 31.67
N ILE A 518 6.79 -14.61 31.33
CA ILE A 518 5.33 -14.48 31.48
C ILE A 518 4.96 -14.20 32.94
N ALA A 519 5.49 -14.97 33.89
CA ALA A 519 5.20 -14.80 35.32
C ALA A 519 5.58 -13.40 35.82
N VAL A 520 6.76 -12.90 35.42
CA VAL A 520 7.16 -11.52 35.74
C VAL A 520 6.22 -10.51 35.08
N PHE A 521 5.87 -10.74 33.82
CA PHE A 521 5.05 -9.82 33.03
C PHE A 521 3.62 -9.69 33.55
N ILE A 522 2.97 -10.80 33.95
CA ILE A 522 1.62 -10.78 34.53
C ILE A 522 1.59 -10.09 35.91
N VAL A 523 2.65 -10.27 36.72
CA VAL A 523 2.78 -9.57 38.01
C VAL A 523 2.99 -8.07 37.81
N LEU A 524 3.80 -7.67 36.83
CA LEU A 524 3.97 -6.26 36.46
C LEU A 524 2.67 -5.65 35.93
N ALA A 525 1.92 -6.38 35.09
CA ALA A 525 0.63 -5.94 34.59
C ALA A 525 -0.35 -5.68 35.75
N TRP A 526 -0.37 -6.56 36.75
CA TRP A 526 -1.20 -6.43 37.97
C TRP A 526 -0.84 -5.21 38.80
N ARG A 527 0.45 -5.01 39.08
CA ARG A 527 0.91 -3.82 39.80
C ARG A 527 0.58 -2.52 39.07
N GLY A 528 0.67 -2.53 37.74
CA GLY A 528 0.41 -1.36 36.91
C GLY A 528 -1.05 -1.11 36.56
N LYS A 529 -1.99 -1.99 36.96
CA LYS A 529 -3.40 -2.00 36.51
C LYS A 529 -3.57 -1.84 34.98
N ASN A 530 -2.59 -2.32 34.20
CA ASN A 530 -2.58 -2.18 32.73
C ASN A 530 -3.23 -3.39 32.04
N ARG A 531 -4.46 -3.20 31.53
CA ARG A 531 -5.23 -4.24 30.83
C ARG A 531 -4.55 -4.74 29.55
N GLU A 532 -3.77 -3.91 28.87
CA GLU A 532 -3.09 -4.31 27.63
C GLU A 532 -1.95 -5.29 27.91
N MET A 533 -1.11 -4.99 28.91
CA MET A 533 -0.03 -5.89 29.34
C MET A 533 -0.59 -7.24 29.81
N ARG A 534 -1.74 -7.23 30.51
CA ARG A 534 -2.45 -8.45 30.90
C ARG A 534 -2.85 -9.29 29.69
N ASN A 535 -3.50 -8.68 28.70
CA ASN A 535 -3.94 -9.40 27.50
C ASN A 535 -2.75 -9.98 26.69
N ILE A 536 -1.62 -9.26 26.66
CA ILE A 536 -0.38 -9.73 26.03
C ILE A 536 0.19 -10.92 26.80
N ALA A 537 0.25 -10.86 28.13
CA ALA A 537 0.73 -11.95 28.96
C ALA A 537 -0.05 -13.24 28.67
N VAL A 538 -1.39 -13.17 28.68
CA VAL A 538 -2.29 -14.29 28.36
C VAL A 538 -2.00 -14.86 26.97
N LEU A 539 -1.82 -14.00 25.96
CA LEU A 539 -1.50 -14.44 24.60
C LEU A 539 -0.14 -15.18 24.54
N VAL A 540 0.87 -14.65 25.23
CA VAL A 540 2.20 -15.28 25.28
C VAL A 540 2.13 -16.61 26.05
N THR A 541 1.31 -16.73 27.09
CA THR A 541 1.05 -18.01 27.78
C THR A 541 0.51 -19.07 26.83
N LEU A 542 -0.44 -18.72 25.95
CA LEU A 542 -0.98 -19.67 24.96
C LEU A 542 0.09 -20.17 23.99
N ILE A 543 0.97 -19.27 23.53
CA ILE A 543 2.11 -19.63 22.66
C ILE A 543 3.10 -20.54 23.41
N ALA A 544 3.39 -20.21 24.68
CA ALA A 544 4.26 -21.02 25.53
C ALA A 544 3.67 -22.42 25.79
N ALA A 545 2.37 -22.52 26.03
CA ALA A 545 1.66 -23.79 26.18
C ALA A 545 1.83 -24.65 24.92
N ALA A 546 1.57 -24.07 23.74
CA ALA A 546 1.73 -24.77 22.47
C ALA A 546 3.18 -25.28 22.29
N LYS A 547 4.18 -24.45 22.61
CA LYS A 547 5.60 -24.86 22.56
C LYS A 547 5.90 -26.02 23.51
N VAL A 548 5.52 -25.90 24.79
CA VAL A 548 5.82 -26.93 25.81
C VAL A 548 5.16 -28.27 25.47
N PHE A 549 3.88 -28.26 25.10
CA PHE A 549 3.14 -29.49 24.84
C PHE A 549 3.40 -30.10 23.45
N MET A 550 3.66 -29.29 22.41
CA MET A 550 3.88 -29.82 21.06
C MET A 550 5.36 -30.02 20.75
N ILE A 551 6.24 -29.12 21.18
CA ILE A 551 7.67 -29.17 20.80
C ILE A 551 8.45 -29.92 21.88
N ASP A 552 8.37 -29.50 23.15
CA ASP A 552 9.22 -30.06 24.20
C ASP A 552 8.88 -31.53 24.49
N MET A 553 7.58 -31.89 24.57
CA MET A 553 7.16 -33.28 24.78
C MET A 553 7.58 -34.24 23.65
N LEU A 554 7.66 -33.75 22.41
CA LEU A 554 8.06 -34.57 21.26
C LEU A 554 9.58 -34.62 21.08
N SER A 555 10.29 -33.56 21.47
CA SER A 555 11.71 -33.39 21.12
C SER A 555 12.67 -33.76 22.25
N ALA A 556 12.27 -33.58 23.52
CA ALA A 556 13.17 -33.76 24.66
C ALA A 556 12.78 -34.97 25.52
N LYS A 557 13.77 -35.56 26.19
CA LYS A 557 13.57 -36.70 27.11
C LYS A 557 14.27 -36.45 28.45
N GLY A 558 13.80 -37.13 29.50
CA GLY A 558 14.43 -37.10 30.82
C GLY A 558 14.11 -35.85 31.66
N MET A 559 15.02 -35.50 32.57
CA MET A 559 14.82 -34.42 33.55
C MET A 559 14.51 -33.04 32.93
N PRO A 560 15.12 -32.60 31.81
CA PRO A 560 14.80 -31.30 31.21
C PRO A 560 13.31 -31.14 30.84
N LEU A 561 12.67 -32.23 30.38
CA LEU A 561 11.25 -32.22 30.03
C LEU A 561 10.37 -31.96 31.25
N VAL A 562 10.66 -32.63 32.37
CA VAL A 562 9.92 -32.44 33.65
C VAL A 562 10.03 -31.00 34.11
N VAL A 563 11.22 -30.39 34.01
CA VAL A 563 11.44 -28.98 34.39
C VAL A 563 10.64 -28.04 33.49
N SER A 564 10.58 -28.29 32.18
CA SER A 564 9.79 -27.46 31.26
C SER A 564 8.29 -27.51 31.60
N VAL A 565 7.72 -28.71 31.74
CA VAL A 565 6.29 -28.89 32.06
C VAL A 565 5.95 -28.31 33.45
N LEU A 566 6.80 -28.54 34.44
CA LEU A 566 6.62 -27.99 35.79
C LEU A 566 6.67 -26.45 35.77
N SER A 567 7.59 -25.85 35.00
CA SER A 567 7.68 -24.40 34.87
C SER A 567 6.41 -23.79 34.28
N PHE A 568 5.79 -24.46 33.30
CA PHE A 568 4.52 -24.03 32.74
C PHE A 568 3.38 -24.11 33.77
N GLY A 569 3.30 -25.21 34.53
CA GLY A 569 2.31 -25.37 35.61
C GLY A 569 2.41 -24.27 36.68
N LEU A 570 3.63 -23.86 37.03
CA LEU A 570 3.87 -22.74 37.94
C LEU A 570 3.35 -21.42 37.37
N VAL A 571 3.63 -21.12 36.11
CA VAL A 571 3.13 -19.90 35.44
C VAL A 571 1.61 -19.87 35.38
N ALA A 572 0.99 -20.97 34.97
CA ALA A 572 -0.47 -21.07 34.92
C ALA A 572 -1.12 -20.84 36.30
N SER A 573 -0.47 -21.32 37.36
CA SER A 573 -0.91 -21.08 38.75
C SER A 573 -0.79 -19.60 39.15
N VAL A 574 0.34 -18.96 38.81
CA VAL A 574 0.54 -17.51 39.05
C VAL A 574 -0.48 -16.68 38.28
N GLU A 575 -0.72 -17.01 37.02
CA GLU A 575 -1.68 -16.30 36.17
C GLU A 575 -3.12 -16.43 36.70
N SER A 576 -3.54 -17.64 37.11
CA SER A 576 -4.83 -17.87 37.74
C SER A 576 -5.01 -17.04 39.02
N PHE A 577 -3.99 -17.00 39.88
CA PHE A 577 -4.02 -16.21 41.10
C PHE A 577 -4.15 -14.71 40.81
N VAL A 578 -3.35 -14.19 39.87
CA VAL A 578 -3.35 -12.77 39.51
C VAL A 578 -4.67 -12.36 38.87
N LEU A 579 -5.22 -13.16 37.95
CA LEU A 579 -6.51 -12.87 37.30
C LEU A 579 -7.67 -12.88 38.30
N THR A 580 -7.69 -13.84 39.24
CA THR A 580 -8.70 -13.89 40.32
C THR A 580 -8.64 -12.64 41.20
N ARG A 581 -7.43 -12.17 41.55
CA ARG A 581 -7.26 -10.93 42.32
C ARG A 581 -7.67 -9.70 41.52
N TRP A 582 -7.45 -9.70 40.22
CA TRP A 582 -7.86 -8.60 39.35
C TRP A 582 -9.38 -8.48 39.24
N GLN A 583 -10.09 -9.60 39.04
CA GLN A 583 -11.55 -9.62 38.95
C GLN A 583 -12.21 -9.06 40.22
N LYS A 584 -11.72 -9.45 41.39
CA LYS A 584 -12.20 -8.92 42.69
C LYS A 584 -12.04 -7.40 42.82
N LEU A 585 -10.99 -6.81 42.24
CA LEU A 585 -10.80 -5.36 42.23
C LEU A 585 -11.81 -4.68 41.30
N GLU A 586 -12.08 -5.26 40.13
CA GLU A 586 -13.07 -4.71 39.19
C GLU A 586 -14.50 -4.77 39.76
N GLU A 587 -14.85 -5.83 40.51
CA GLU A 587 -16.13 -5.94 41.22
C GLU A 587 -16.27 -4.94 42.39
N SER A 588 -15.17 -4.64 43.08
CA SER A 588 -15.15 -3.63 44.14
C SER A 588 -15.29 -2.21 43.58
N ASP A 589 -14.65 -1.93 42.44
CA ASP A 589 -14.73 -0.62 41.79
C ASP A 589 -16.11 -0.37 41.17
N SER A 590 -16.78 -1.42 40.64
CA SER A 590 -18.15 -1.30 40.10
C SER A 590 -19.21 -1.11 41.18
N SER A 591 -19.08 -1.80 42.32
CA SER A 591 -20.00 -1.67 43.45
C SER A 591 -19.85 -0.34 44.22
N ALA A 592 -18.67 0.30 44.16
CA ALA A 592 -18.45 1.63 44.72
C ALA A 592 -18.95 2.79 43.82
N GLY A 593 -19.18 2.55 42.53
CA GLY A 593 -19.72 3.53 41.58
C GLY A 593 -21.25 3.67 41.59
N GLU A 594 -21.96 2.74 42.24
CA GLU A 594 -23.41 2.76 42.46
C GLU A 594 -23.74 3.25 43.89
N GLU A 595 -23.22 4.41 44.32
CA GLU A 595 -23.88 5.12 45.41
C GLU A 595 -25.23 5.63 44.89
N PRO A 596 -26.37 5.23 45.48
CA PRO A 596 -27.65 5.78 45.10
C PRO A 596 -27.63 7.27 45.40
N VAL A 597 -27.92 8.11 44.39
CA VAL A 597 -28.30 9.50 44.61
C VAL A 597 -29.37 9.49 45.69
N LYS A 598 -29.02 9.91 46.90
CA LYS A 598 -29.95 10.09 48.01
C LYS A 598 -30.93 11.18 47.61
N VAL A 599 -32.00 10.79 46.94
CA VAL A 599 -33.18 11.62 46.77
C VAL A 599 -33.71 11.87 48.18
N PRO A 600 -33.85 13.13 48.63
CA PRO A 600 -34.40 13.40 49.95
C PRO A 600 -35.82 12.83 50.00
N CYS A 601 -36.02 11.90 50.94
CA CYS A 601 -37.27 11.21 51.16
C CYS A 601 -38.32 12.23 51.62
N PHE A 602 -39.15 12.71 50.69
CA PHE A 602 -40.32 13.52 51.03
C PHE A 602 -41.43 12.59 51.52
N SER A 603 -41.92 12.90 52.72
CA SER A 603 -42.81 12.04 53.47
C SER A 603 -44.23 12.01 52.91
N ARG A 604 -44.84 10.82 53.05
CA ARG A 604 -46.26 10.54 53.35
C ARG A 604 -47.31 10.46 52.24
N ARG A 605 -47.86 9.23 52.18
CA ARG A 605 -49.27 8.82 52.10
C ARG A 605 -49.97 8.94 50.74
N LEU A 606 -50.32 7.79 50.16
CA LEU A 606 -51.69 7.24 50.07
C LEU A 606 -51.59 5.91 49.28
N CYS A 607 -51.85 4.76 49.90
CA CYS A 607 -53.12 4.00 49.89
C CYS A 607 -53.17 2.82 48.89
N PHE A 608 -53.24 1.62 49.47
CA PHE A 608 -54.10 0.47 49.10
C PHE A 608 -54.10 -0.09 47.66
N ARG A 609 -53.60 -1.32 47.48
CA ARG A 609 -54.44 -2.55 47.39
C ARG A 609 -53.62 -3.85 47.26
N THR A 610 -53.70 -4.63 48.33
CA THR A 610 -53.74 -6.09 48.54
C THR A 610 -53.93 -7.11 47.38
N TRP A 611 -53.27 -8.28 47.60
CA TRP A 611 -53.58 -9.70 47.25
C TRP A 611 -53.07 -10.26 45.91
N SER A 612 -52.63 -11.54 45.75
CA SER A 612 -52.12 -12.62 46.62
C SER A 612 -51.78 -13.84 45.72
N PHE A 613 -50.76 -14.65 46.07
CA PHE A 613 -50.60 -16.11 45.78
C PHE A 613 -50.49 -16.56 44.28
N SER A 614 -49.84 -17.65 43.85
CA SER A 614 -49.22 -18.84 44.44
C SER A 614 -48.36 -19.56 43.38
N MET A 615 -47.34 -20.31 43.82
CA MET A 615 -46.67 -21.37 43.03
C MET A 615 -47.63 -22.50 42.61
N LYS A 616 -47.41 -23.11 41.44
CA LYS A 616 -47.09 -24.56 41.25
C LYS A 616 -47.11 -25.04 39.78
N ASN A 617 -46.24 -26.03 39.50
CA ASN A 617 -46.30 -27.11 38.49
C ASN A 617 -45.65 -26.93 37.11
N ALA A 618 -44.62 -27.77 36.86
CA ALA A 618 -44.34 -28.48 35.60
C ALA A 618 -45.16 -29.80 35.59
N PRO A 619 -45.25 -30.66 34.52
CA PRO A 619 -44.43 -30.75 33.30
C PRO A 619 -45.17 -31.15 31.97
N SER A 620 -44.37 -31.35 30.90
CA SER A 620 -44.53 -32.26 29.73
C SER A 620 -45.68 -32.09 28.71
N CYS A 621 -45.36 -31.83 27.43
CA CYS A 621 -45.41 -32.82 26.32
C CYS A 621 -45.11 -32.21 24.94
N LEU A 622 -44.45 -33.02 24.11
CA LEU A 622 -44.30 -32.93 22.64
C LEU A 622 -45.67 -32.75 21.94
N THR A 623 -45.85 -32.20 20.72
CA THR A 623 -45.17 -32.43 19.42
C THR A 623 -45.51 -31.33 18.40
N TRP A 624 -44.53 -31.05 17.53
CA TRP A 624 -44.59 -30.75 16.08
C TRP A 624 -45.45 -29.61 15.50
N GLY A 625 -44.77 -28.69 14.81
CA GLY A 625 -45.34 -27.99 13.66
C GLY A 625 -44.64 -26.70 13.27
N SER A 626 -43.73 -26.78 12.30
CA SER A 626 -43.28 -25.69 11.44
C SER A 626 -42.50 -24.54 12.10
N LEU A 627 -41.17 -24.53 11.93
CA LEU A 627 -40.46 -23.31 11.55
C LEU A 627 -39.13 -23.60 10.87
N SER A 628 -39.01 -22.96 9.74
CA SER A 628 -37.96 -22.93 8.74
C SER A 628 -36.61 -22.42 9.23
N ARG A 629 -35.54 -22.99 8.64
CA ARG A 629 -34.26 -22.37 8.24
C ARG A 629 -33.49 -21.57 9.31
N ILE A 630 -32.26 -22.00 9.59
CA ILE A 630 -31.03 -21.41 9.03
C ILE A 630 -29.83 -22.26 9.50
N SER A 631 -29.09 -22.74 8.51
CA SER A 631 -27.93 -23.59 8.64
C SER A 631 -26.66 -22.81 8.97
N PHE A 632 -25.82 -23.45 9.77
CA PHE A 632 -24.43 -23.15 10.08
C PHE A 632 -23.51 -23.29 8.84
N ILE A 633 -22.51 -22.40 8.75
CA ILE A 633 -21.16 -22.54 8.15
C ILE A 633 -21.03 -22.85 6.64
N ARG A 634 -20.44 -21.91 5.87
CA ARG A 634 -19.18 -22.05 5.10
C ARG A 634 -18.94 -20.82 4.21
N TYR A 635 -17.73 -20.24 4.30
CA TYR A 635 -16.81 -19.92 3.20
C TYR A 635 -15.81 -18.84 3.65
N PHE A 636 -14.63 -19.30 4.07
CA PHE A 636 -13.38 -18.56 3.93
C PHE A 636 -12.63 -19.31 2.82
N GLU A 637 -12.50 -18.68 1.65
CA GLU A 637 -11.65 -19.16 0.57
C GLU A 637 -10.67 -18.03 0.23
N VAL A 638 -9.42 -18.31 0.54
CA VAL A 638 -8.18 -18.01 -0.19
C VAL A 638 -8.22 -16.89 -1.23
N ASN A 639 -7.46 -15.84 -0.94
CA ASN A 639 -6.51 -15.23 -1.87
C ASN A 639 -5.31 -14.68 -1.09
#